data_AF-A0A8B6F9W7-F1
#
_entry.id   AF-A0A8B6F9W7-F1
#
_cell.length_a   1.000
_cell.length_b   1.000
_cell.length_c   1.000
_cell.angle_alpha   90.00
_cell.angle_beta   90.00
_cell.angle_gamma   90.00
#
_symmetry.space_group_name_H-M   'P 1'
#
loop_
_entity.id
_entity.type
_entity.pdbx_description
1 polymer ?
#
loop_
_entity_poly.entity_id
_entity_poly.type
_entity_poly.pdbx_seq_one_letter_code
_entity_poly.pdbx_strand_id
1 'polypeptide(L)'
;MGREIGACGRLGQVVLVIVNIIFGLLGLAILVAGALLKFKENLVNGYVSDFLRQIQLQHLETDLVSVISTVAIICICVGVFVFLLSMFGCCGACCQQKILLTSYSIVVLIILGAQIAAVVLTFQYKDEWQGSVKSEMKTVIKDKYNGDNGTDIISMGINAAFMEFDCCGVDNYKDVELAPGWIRTYTIDNQQVTFKAPYFCCKNVGTETPVVDSGLFKSVNQTECATDPTPENSNFKMGCFNALEDIVMRYNAIYIGVGIALMLLEIFCVIFACFICCKGKEPQGKYV
;
A
#
# COMPACT_ATOMS: atom_id res chain seq x y z
N MET A 1 18.73 30.33 38.18
CA MET A 1 20.05 29.76 37.80
C MET A 1 19.78 28.58 36.87
N GLY A 2 19.90 28.78 35.56
CA GLY A 2 19.53 27.77 34.57
C GLY A 2 20.64 26.72 34.44
N ARG A 3 20.34 25.45 34.73
CA ARG A 3 21.30 24.34 34.58
C ARG A 3 21.62 24.17 33.09
N GLU A 4 22.90 24.28 32.72
CA GLU A 4 23.33 24.03 31.36
C GLU A 4 23.10 22.56 30.97
N ILE A 5 22.67 22.35 29.73
CA ILE A 5 22.53 21.02 29.17
C ILE A 5 23.93 20.43 28.96
N GLY A 6 24.29 19.45 29.80
CA GLY A 6 25.52 18.67 29.64
C GLY A 6 25.61 18.01 28.25
N ALA A 7 26.80 17.59 27.83
CA ALA A 7 27.07 17.10 26.47
C ALA A 7 26.08 16.03 25.95
N CYS A 8 25.67 15.09 26.82
CA CYS A 8 24.68 14.06 26.50
C CYS A 8 23.29 14.62 26.16
N GLY A 9 22.86 15.69 26.82
CA GLY A 9 21.58 16.34 26.50
C GLY A 9 21.63 17.17 25.22
N ARG A 10 22.80 17.77 24.90
CA ARG A 10 23.01 18.46 23.62
C ARG A 10 23.01 17.48 22.44
N LEU A 11 23.64 16.32 22.61
CA LEU A 11 23.60 15.25 21.63
C LEU A 11 22.15 14.76 21.41
N GLY A 12 21.41 14.47 22.48
CA GLY A 12 20.00 14.04 22.38
C GLY A 12 19.11 15.09 21.70
N GLN A 13 19.33 16.38 21.97
CA GLN A 13 18.63 17.47 21.28
C GLN A 13 18.91 17.48 19.78
N VAL A 14 20.18 17.37 19.37
CA VAL A 14 20.56 17.33 17.95
C VAL A 14 19.96 16.11 17.25
N VAL A 15 20.05 14.94 17.86
CA VAL A 15 19.47 13.70 17.31
C VAL A 15 17.96 13.83 17.13
N LEU A 16 17.25 14.31 18.16
CA LEU A 16 15.80 14.46 18.11
C LEU A 16 15.37 15.45 17.03
N VAL A 17 16.10 16.56 16.85
CA VAL A 17 15.83 17.53 15.79
C VAL A 17 16.06 16.92 14.41
N ILE A 18 17.19 16.23 14.19
CA ILE A 18 17.50 15.63 12.88
C ILE A 18 16.45 14.59 12.49
N VAL A 19 16.11 13.68 13.41
CA VAL A 19 15.11 12.63 13.17
C VAL A 19 13.75 13.23 12.81
N ASN A 20 13.30 14.23 13.57
CA ASN A 20 12.01 14.89 13.30
C ASN A 20 12.05 15.77 12.05
N ILE A 21 13.20 16.33 11.64
CA ILE A 21 13.30 17.00 10.34
C ILE A 21 13.11 15.98 9.21
N ILE A 22 13.74 14.80 9.29
CA ILE A 22 13.57 13.75 8.27
C ILE A 22 12.11 13.32 8.20
N PHE A 23 11.48 12.99 9.32
CA PHE A 23 10.05 12.63 9.33
C PHE A 23 9.14 13.76 8.87
N GLY A 24 9.46 15.01 9.22
CA GLY A 24 8.73 16.19 8.76
C GLY A 24 8.79 16.33 7.24
N LEU A 25 9.98 16.15 6.63
CA LEU A 25 10.15 16.19 5.18
C LEU A 25 9.41 15.05 4.48
N LEU A 26 9.46 13.83 5.04
CA LEU A 26 8.71 12.69 4.51
C LEU A 26 7.20 12.91 4.62
N GLY A 27 6.71 13.39 5.75
CA GLY A 27 5.29 13.73 5.95
C GLY A 27 4.82 14.83 5.00
N LEU A 28 5.64 15.87 4.79
CA LEU A 28 5.36 16.92 3.82
C LEU A 28 5.34 16.39 2.38
N ALA A 29 6.26 15.51 2.00
CA ALA A 29 6.28 14.88 0.68
C ALA A 29 5.00 14.06 0.43
N ILE A 30 4.59 13.24 1.41
CA ILE A 30 3.34 12.45 1.34
C ILE A 30 2.12 13.37 1.25
N LEU A 31 2.08 14.43 2.05
CA LEU A 31 1.02 15.45 2.01
C LEU A 31 0.90 16.08 0.62
N VAL A 32 2.02 16.54 0.06
CA VAL A 32 2.06 17.18 -1.26
C VAL A 32 1.64 16.18 -2.34
N ALA A 33 2.14 14.95 -2.30
CA ALA A 33 1.72 13.90 -3.23
C ALA A 33 0.21 13.65 -3.16
N GLY A 34 -0.35 13.48 -1.96
CA GLY A 34 -1.80 13.31 -1.76
C GLY A 34 -2.61 14.51 -2.24
N ALA A 35 -2.16 15.74 -1.96
CA ALA A 35 -2.83 16.95 -2.41
C ALA A 35 -2.78 17.11 -3.94
N LEU A 36 -1.66 16.78 -4.58
CA LEU A 36 -1.54 16.76 -6.03
C LEU A 36 -2.48 15.71 -6.64
N LEU A 37 -2.56 14.52 -6.05
CA LEU A 37 -3.49 13.46 -6.47
C LEU A 37 -4.96 13.81 -6.26
N LYS A 38 -5.30 14.68 -5.30
CA LYS A 38 -6.70 15.03 -5.00
C LYS A 38 -7.19 16.28 -5.74
N PHE A 39 -6.37 17.33 -5.78
CA PHE A 39 -6.81 18.67 -6.21
C PHE A 39 -6.32 19.07 -7.59
N LYS A 40 -5.31 18.38 -8.14
CA LYS A 40 -4.79 18.70 -9.47
C LYS A 40 -5.30 17.68 -10.47
N GLU A 41 -6.60 17.76 -10.75
CA GLU A 41 -7.31 16.94 -11.73
C GLU A 41 -6.57 16.94 -13.08
N ASN A 42 -6.02 18.06 -13.54
CA ASN A 42 -5.26 18.10 -14.80
C ASN A 42 -3.92 17.32 -14.78
N LEU A 43 -3.27 17.15 -13.62
CA LEU A 43 -2.09 16.28 -13.50
C LEU A 43 -2.50 14.83 -13.40
N VAL A 44 -3.52 14.54 -12.60
CA VAL A 44 -4.04 13.18 -12.44
C VAL A 44 -4.59 12.71 -13.76
N ASN A 45 -5.47 13.47 -14.39
CA ASN A 45 -5.98 13.20 -15.74
C ASN A 45 -4.86 13.21 -16.77
N GLY A 46 -3.75 13.93 -16.60
CA GLY A 46 -2.59 13.83 -17.50
C GLY A 46 -1.87 12.49 -17.40
N TYR A 47 -1.48 12.06 -16.19
CA TYR A 47 -0.84 10.77 -15.95
C TYR A 47 -1.78 9.58 -16.15
N VAL A 48 -3.01 9.71 -15.65
CA VAL A 48 -4.08 8.75 -15.84
C VAL A 48 -4.46 8.72 -17.30
N SER A 49 -4.57 9.82 -18.05
CA SER A 49 -4.82 9.74 -19.49
C SER A 49 -3.64 9.20 -20.27
N ASP A 50 -2.38 9.50 -19.93
CA ASP A 50 -1.23 8.89 -20.61
C ASP A 50 -1.15 7.38 -20.33
N PHE A 51 -1.45 6.96 -19.09
CA PHE A 51 -1.60 5.56 -18.70
C PHE A 51 -2.81 4.90 -19.37
N LEU A 52 -3.99 5.54 -19.38
CA LEU A 52 -5.22 5.06 -20.00
C LEU A 52 -5.17 5.09 -21.53
N ARG A 53 -4.38 5.98 -22.14
CA ARG A 53 -4.16 6.07 -23.60
C ARG A 53 -3.24 4.96 -24.08
N GLN A 54 -2.43 4.37 -23.20
CA GLN A 54 -1.78 3.09 -23.46
C GLN A 54 -2.77 1.91 -23.42
N ILE A 55 -3.95 2.07 -22.80
CA ILE A 55 -4.92 0.98 -22.57
C ILE A 55 -6.22 1.17 -23.40
N GLN A 56 -6.41 2.31 -24.07
CA GLN A 56 -7.54 2.57 -25.00
C GLN A 56 -8.93 2.43 -24.35
N LEU A 57 -9.10 2.96 -23.13
CA LEU A 57 -10.34 2.84 -22.34
C LEU A 57 -11.02 4.18 -22.08
N GLN A 58 -11.99 4.55 -22.92
CA GLN A 58 -12.75 5.80 -22.79
C GLN A 58 -13.93 5.75 -21.78
N HIS A 59 -14.19 4.59 -21.15
CA HIS A 59 -15.29 4.42 -20.18
C HIS A 59 -14.82 4.26 -18.72
N LEU A 60 -13.53 4.50 -18.45
CA LEU A 60 -12.88 4.12 -17.19
C LEU A 60 -12.65 5.25 -16.17
N GLU A 61 -13.00 6.48 -16.51
CA GLU A 61 -12.60 7.61 -15.68
C GLU A 61 -13.24 7.58 -14.28
N THR A 62 -14.47 7.09 -14.12
CA THR A 62 -15.22 7.26 -12.87
C THR A 62 -14.72 6.36 -11.72
N ASP A 63 -14.46 5.09 -11.98
CA ASP A 63 -14.09 4.15 -10.91
C ASP A 63 -12.63 4.33 -10.47
N LEU A 64 -11.72 4.67 -11.39
CA LEU A 64 -10.29 4.82 -11.10
C LEU A 64 -10.07 6.09 -10.29
N VAL A 65 -10.75 7.16 -10.69
CA VAL A 65 -10.75 8.44 -9.96
C VAL A 65 -11.28 8.25 -8.55
N SER A 66 -12.25 7.35 -8.32
CA SER A 66 -12.77 7.07 -6.98
C SER A 66 -11.74 6.41 -6.05
N VAL A 67 -11.01 5.40 -6.55
CA VAL A 67 -9.97 4.69 -5.78
C VAL A 67 -8.77 5.61 -5.54
N ILE A 68 -8.29 6.28 -6.58
CA ILE A 68 -7.19 7.26 -6.49
C ILE A 68 -7.56 8.37 -5.50
N SER A 69 -8.79 8.90 -5.58
CA SER A 69 -9.29 9.90 -4.63
C SER A 69 -9.24 9.40 -3.19
N THR A 70 -9.63 8.14 -2.95
CA THR A 70 -9.61 7.55 -1.60
C THR A 70 -8.18 7.44 -1.07
N VAL A 71 -7.26 6.91 -1.87
CA VAL A 71 -5.83 6.81 -1.52
C VAL A 71 -5.25 8.20 -1.27
N ALA A 72 -5.56 9.18 -2.11
CA ALA A 72 -5.09 10.55 -1.97
C ALA A 72 -5.52 11.19 -0.64
N ILE A 73 -6.77 10.97 -0.22
CA ILE A 73 -7.28 11.46 1.07
C ILE A 73 -6.51 10.83 2.23
N ILE A 74 -6.27 9.52 2.19
CA ILE A 74 -5.49 8.82 3.22
C ILE A 74 -4.06 9.38 3.30
N CYS A 75 -3.40 9.58 2.14
CA CYS A 75 -2.07 10.19 2.08
C CYS A 75 -2.06 11.60 2.68
N ILE A 76 -3.07 12.44 2.40
CA ILE A 76 -3.18 13.77 3.00
C ILE A 76 -3.28 13.66 4.53
N CYS A 77 -4.20 12.83 5.04
CA CYS A 77 -4.40 12.66 6.49
C CYS A 77 -3.13 12.18 7.21
N VAL A 78 -2.46 11.15 6.66
CA VAL A 78 -1.21 10.62 7.22
C VAL A 78 -0.09 11.65 7.12
N GLY A 79 0.05 12.33 5.98
CA GLY A 79 1.06 13.35 5.75
C GLY A 79 0.93 14.53 6.72
N VAL A 80 -0.28 15.06 6.92
CA VAL A 80 -0.54 16.12 7.92
C VAL A 80 -0.15 15.63 9.31
N PHE A 81 -0.62 14.44 9.71
CA PHE A 81 -0.36 13.89 11.04
C PHE A 81 1.14 13.76 11.32
N VAL A 82 1.89 13.13 10.42
CA VAL A 82 3.35 12.94 10.55
C VAL A 82 4.08 14.28 10.56
N PHE A 83 3.68 15.22 9.71
CA PHE A 83 4.28 16.56 9.66
C PHE A 83 4.07 17.33 10.97
N LEU A 84 2.84 17.37 11.50
CA LEU A 84 2.53 18.06 12.75
C LEU A 84 3.23 17.43 13.95
N LEU A 85 3.23 16.09 14.05
CA LEU A 85 3.93 15.38 15.10
C LEU A 85 5.44 15.68 15.07
N SER A 86 6.02 15.70 13.88
CA SER A 86 7.44 16.04 13.67
C SER A 86 7.75 17.49 14.04
N MET A 87 6.85 18.43 13.71
CA MET A 87 6.97 19.83 14.11
C MET A 87 6.96 19.98 15.64
N PHE A 88 6.14 19.23 16.36
CA PHE A 88 6.14 19.24 17.82
C PHE A 88 7.47 18.72 18.39
N GLY A 89 8.02 17.64 17.82
CA GLY A 89 9.33 17.12 18.22
C GLY A 89 10.47 18.12 17.96
N CYS A 90 10.51 18.71 16.76
CA CYS A 90 11.54 19.69 16.38
C CYS A 90 11.43 21.00 17.17
N CYS A 91 10.25 21.64 17.20
CA CYS A 91 10.04 22.88 17.95
C CYS A 91 10.16 22.66 19.47
N GLY A 92 9.68 21.53 19.98
CA GLY A 92 9.82 21.15 21.39
C GLY A 92 11.29 21.04 21.80
N ALA A 93 12.12 20.41 20.97
CA ALA A 93 13.55 20.27 21.21
C ALA A 93 14.32 21.59 21.04
N CYS A 94 14.06 22.37 19.98
CA CYS A 94 14.74 23.64 19.70
C CYS A 94 14.39 24.71 20.71
N CYS A 95 13.10 24.89 21.01
CA CYS A 95 12.60 25.94 21.89
C CYS A 95 12.56 25.50 23.37
N GLN A 96 12.92 24.25 23.67
CA GLN A 96 12.86 23.65 25.02
C GLN A 96 11.47 23.80 25.67
N GLN A 97 10.42 23.74 24.85
CA GLN A 97 9.03 23.92 25.29
C GLN A 97 8.47 22.60 25.83
N LYS A 98 8.35 22.50 27.16
CA LYS A 98 7.93 21.28 27.86
C LYS A 98 6.58 20.75 27.35
N ILE A 99 5.63 21.62 27.06
CA ILE A 99 4.28 21.22 26.61
C ILE A 99 4.36 20.50 25.25
N LEU A 100 5.04 21.09 24.27
CA LEU A 100 5.20 20.52 22.92
C LEU A 100 5.92 19.17 22.97
N LEU A 101 6.96 19.08 23.79
CA LEU A 101 7.76 17.88 23.92
C LEU A 101 7.03 16.77 24.70
N THR A 102 6.18 17.14 25.67
CA THR A 102 5.30 16.21 26.38
C THR A 102 4.20 15.68 25.46
N SER A 103 3.55 16.54 24.67
CA SER A 103 2.55 16.09 23.69
C SER A 103 3.16 15.16 22.64
N TYR A 104 4.37 15.49 22.16
CA TYR A 104 5.13 14.62 21.26
C TYR A 104 5.35 13.24 21.87
N SER A 105 5.91 13.18 23.11
CA SER A 105 6.16 11.90 23.79
C SER A 105 4.90 11.08 24.01
N ILE A 106 3.78 11.71 24.40
CA ILE A 106 2.51 11.00 24.61
C ILE A 106 2.03 10.36 23.30
N VAL A 107 2.03 11.10 22.20
CA VAL A 107 1.59 10.57 20.90
C VAL A 107 2.51 9.45 20.42
N VAL A 108 3.83 9.60 20.54
CA VAL A 108 4.79 8.54 20.16
C VAL A 108 4.62 7.30 21.03
N LEU A 109 4.35 7.44 22.33
CA LEU A 109 4.07 6.29 23.21
C LEU A 109 2.77 5.55 22.82
N ILE A 110 1.73 6.29 22.40
CA ILE A 110 0.50 5.69 21.90
C ILE A 110 0.78 4.89 20.61
N ILE A 111 1.59 5.45 19.70
CA ILE A 111 2.00 4.76 18.46
C ILE A 111 2.78 3.49 18.79
N LEU A 112 3.76 3.55 19.70
CA LEU A 112 4.53 2.39 20.15
C LEU A 112 3.62 1.30 20.75
N GLY A 113 2.66 1.70 21.60
CA GLY A 113 1.67 0.79 22.16
C GLY A 113 0.80 0.12 21.09
N ALA A 114 0.36 0.88 20.08
CA ALA A 114 -0.40 0.36 18.95
C ALA A 114 0.44 -0.60 18.09
N GLN A 115 1.72 -0.34 17.88
CA GLN A 115 2.63 -1.25 17.16
C GLN A 115 2.79 -2.58 17.90
N ILE A 116 3.03 -2.55 19.21
CA ILE A 116 3.14 -3.78 20.02
C ILE A 116 1.82 -4.56 19.97
N ALA A 117 0.67 -3.88 20.13
CA ALA A 117 -0.64 -4.50 20.04
C ALA A 117 -0.88 -5.14 18.66
N ALA A 118 -0.54 -4.45 17.57
CA ALA A 118 -0.67 -4.99 16.21
C ALA A 118 0.16 -6.27 16.02
N VAL A 119 1.40 -6.30 16.52
CA VAL A 119 2.26 -7.48 16.47
C VAL A 119 1.63 -8.65 17.23
N VAL A 120 1.18 -8.43 18.47
CA VAL A 120 0.55 -9.48 19.30
C VAL A 120 -0.72 -10.01 18.64
N LEU A 121 -1.59 -9.12 18.15
CA LEU A 121 -2.85 -9.50 17.50
C LEU A 121 -2.61 -10.30 16.21
N THR A 122 -1.59 -9.95 15.43
CA THR A 122 -1.24 -10.67 14.20
C THR A 122 -0.80 -12.10 14.51
N PHE A 123 -0.02 -12.32 15.57
CA PHE A 123 0.39 -13.66 15.98
C PHE A 123 -0.76 -14.48 16.58
N GLN A 124 -1.61 -13.84 17.40
CA GLN A 124 -2.69 -14.55 18.10
C GLN A 124 -3.83 -14.97 17.17
N TYR A 125 -4.16 -14.13 16.18
CA TYR A 125 -5.32 -14.31 15.31
C TYR A 125 -4.92 -14.60 13.85
N LYS A 126 -3.71 -15.13 13.62
CA LYS A 126 -3.16 -15.29 12.25
C LYS A 126 -4.17 -15.98 11.33
N ASP A 127 -4.72 -17.12 11.73
CA ASP A 127 -5.61 -17.92 10.88
C ASP A 127 -6.94 -17.20 10.61
N GLU A 128 -7.48 -16.48 11.60
CA GLU A 128 -8.70 -15.67 11.44
C GLU A 128 -8.48 -14.48 10.49
N TRP A 129 -7.33 -13.81 10.61
CA TRP A 129 -6.93 -12.74 9.70
C TRP A 129 -6.77 -13.26 8.27
N GLN A 130 -6.05 -14.38 8.08
CA GLN A 130 -5.87 -14.98 6.76
C GLN A 130 -7.21 -15.41 6.15
N GLY A 131 -8.08 -16.04 6.94
CA GLY A 131 -9.42 -16.43 6.50
C GLY A 131 -10.30 -15.23 6.11
N SER A 132 -10.28 -14.16 6.90
CA SER A 132 -11.03 -12.94 6.63
C SER A 132 -10.54 -12.27 5.34
N VAL A 133 -9.22 -12.10 5.17
CA VAL A 133 -8.64 -11.51 3.96
C VAL A 133 -8.96 -12.36 2.73
N LYS A 134 -8.82 -13.69 2.80
CA LYS A 134 -9.21 -14.59 1.70
C LYS A 134 -10.69 -14.43 1.35
N SER A 135 -11.57 -14.38 2.35
CA SER A 135 -13.01 -14.23 2.15
C SER A 135 -13.35 -12.92 1.43
N GLU A 136 -12.75 -11.81 1.85
CA GLU A 136 -12.93 -10.52 1.20
C GLU A 136 -12.41 -10.54 -0.24
N MET A 137 -11.21 -11.09 -0.48
CA MET A 137 -10.66 -11.23 -1.83
C MET A 137 -11.59 -12.06 -2.73
N LYS A 138 -12.15 -13.17 -2.23
CA LYS A 138 -13.10 -14.00 -2.98
C LYS A 138 -14.39 -13.25 -3.28
N THR A 139 -14.86 -12.44 -2.34
CA THR A 139 -16.06 -11.61 -2.51
C THR A 139 -15.84 -10.55 -3.57
N VAL A 140 -14.69 -9.87 -3.55
CA VAL A 140 -14.29 -8.90 -4.58
C VAL A 140 -14.23 -9.56 -5.96
N ILE A 141 -13.58 -10.72 -6.08
CA ILE A 141 -13.56 -11.47 -7.35
C ILE A 141 -14.98 -11.83 -7.78
N LYS A 142 -15.76 -12.45 -6.90
CA LYS A 142 -17.11 -12.90 -7.23
C LYS A 142 -18.03 -11.76 -7.67
N ASP A 143 -17.96 -10.61 -7.00
CA ASP A 143 -18.96 -9.55 -7.20
C ASP A 143 -18.52 -8.48 -8.21
N LYS A 144 -17.21 -8.37 -8.48
CA LYS A 144 -16.64 -7.28 -9.29
C LYS A 144 -15.80 -7.74 -10.47
N TYR A 145 -15.36 -9.00 -10.54
CA TYR A 145 -14.55 -9.47 -11.65
C TYR A 145 -15.39 -9.74 -12.90
N ASN A 146 -15.06 -9.04 -13.98
CA ASN A 146 -15.71 -9.14 -15.28
C ASN A 146 -14.87 -9.90 -16.33
N GLY A 147 -13.78 -10.54 -15.91
CA GLY A 147 -12.98 -11.40 -16.78
C GLY A 147 -11.87 -10.72 -17.56
N ASP A 148 -11.43 -11.42 -18.61
CA ASP A 148 -10.30 -10.99 -19.44
C ASP A 148 -10.59 -9.69 -20.21
N ASN A 149 -11.84 -9.52 -20.66
CA ASN A 149 -12.29 -8.31 -21.34
C ASN A 149 -12.93 -7.30 -20.39
N GLY A 150 -12.83 -7.53 -19.08
CA GLY A 150 -13.33 -6.63 -18.05
C GLY A 150 -12.57 -5.32 -18.10
N THR A 151 -13.27 -4.24 -18.47
CA THR A 151 -12.63 -2.93 -18.58
C THR A 151 -12.44 -2.28 -17.23
N ASP A 152 -13.25 -2.59 -16.21
CA ASP A 152 -13.19 -1.95 -14.89
C ASP A 152 -11.83 -2.15 -14.17
N ILE A 153 -11.50 -1.21 -13.27
CA ILE A 153 -10.20 -1.19 -12.58
C ILE A 153 -10.00 -2.41 -11.70
N ILE A 154 -11.07 -2.98 -11.14
CA ILE A 154 -10.95 -4.16 -10.28
C ILE A 154 -10.55 -5.35 -11.15
N SER A 155 -11.21 -5.57 -12.29
CA SER A 155 -10.83 -6.60 -13.26
C SER A 155 -9.41 -6.42 -13.79
N MET A 156 -9.01 -5.20 -14.13
CA MET A 156 -7.65 -4.91 -14.59
C MET A 156 -6.59 -5.14 -13.51
N GLY A 157 -6.86 -4.69 -12.29
CA GLY A 157 -5.98 -4.92 -11.15
C GLY A 157 -5.82 -6.40 -10.83
N ILE A 158 -6.91 -7.16 -10.89
CA ILE A 158 -6.91 -8.63 -10.71
C ILE A 158 -6.13 -9.31 -11.84
N ASN A 159 -6.37 -8.94 -13.10
CA ASN A 159 -5.65 -9.48 -14.26
C ASN A 159 -4.15 -9.14 -14.21
N ALA A 160 -3.79 -7.92 -13.82
CA ALA A 160 -2.41 -7.53 -13.59
C ALA A 160 -1.77 -8.32 -12.44
N ALA A 161 -2.50 -8.54 -11.35
CA ALA A 161 -2.02 -9.34 -10.22
C ALA A 161 -1.77 -10.80 -10.63
N PHE A 162 -2.61 -11.40 -11.48
CA PHE A 162 -2.40 -12.75 -11.99
C PHE A 162 -1.08 -12.89 -12.74
N MET A 163 -0.74 -11.90 -13.56
CA MET A 163 0.53 -11.86 -14.30
C MET A 163 1.72 -11.54 -13.38
N GLU A 164 1.62 -10.48 -12.57
CA GLU A 164 2.74 -9.98 -11.75
C GLU A 164 3.16 -10.97 -10.67
N PHE A 165 2.19 -11.69 -10.09
CA PHE A 165 2.43 -12.61 -8.99
C PHE A 165 2.38 -14.08 -9.40
N ASP A 166 2.35 -14.38 -10.71
CA ASP A 166 2.31 -15.73 -11.26
C ASP A 166 1.25 -16.62 -10.56
N CYS A 167 0.01 -16.11 -10.51
CA CYS A 167 -1.07 -16.72 -9.74
C CYS A 167 -2.43 -16.62 -10.46
N CYS A 168 -3.45 -17.30 -9.94
CA CYS A 168 -4.79 -17.30 -10.49
C CYS A 168 -5.84 -17.52 -9.41
N GLY A 169 -6.81 -16.60 -9.29
CA GLY A 169 -7.81 -16.62 -8.23
C GLY A 169 -7.22 -16.43 -6.83
N VAL A 170 -8.02 -16.62 -5.77
CA VAL A 170 -7.55 -16.41 -4.39
C VAL A 170 -6.76 -17.61 -3.90
N ASP A 171 -7.38 -18.79 -3.97
CA ASP A 171 -6.78 -20.10 -3.69
C ASP A 171 -6.40 -20.83 -4.99
N ASN A 172 -7.19 -20.65 -6.06
CA ASN A 172 -6.90 -21.14 -7.41
C ASN A 172 -7.93 -20.58 -8.42
N TYR A 173 -7.76 -20.89 -9.70
CA TYR A 173 -8.61 -20.43 -10.79
C TYR A 173 -10.12 -20.70 -10.62
N LYS A 174 -10.55 -21.66 -9.78
CA LYS A 174 -11.98 -21.90 -9.56
C LYS A 174 -12.68 -20.74 -8.86
N ASP A 175 -11.95 -19.91 -8.12
CA ASP A 175 -12.55 -18.75 -7.45
C ASP A 175 -13.10 -17.73 -8.47
N VAL A 176 -12.43 -17.57 -9.62
CA VAL A 176 -12.91 -16.66 -10.67
C VAL A 176 -14.05 -17.26 -11.50
N GLU A 177 -14.19 -18.59 -11.55
CA GLU A 177 -15.34 -19.25 -12.21
C GLU A 177 -16.67 -18.91 -11.52
N LEU A 178 -16.63 -18.49 -10.26
CA LEU A 178 -17.80 -18.08 -9.48
C LEU A 178 -18.25 -16.65 -9.78
N ALA A 179 -17.43 -15.86 -10.48
CA ALA A 179 -17.77 -14.50 -10.86
C ALA A 179 -18.77 -14.50 -12.04
N PRO A 180 -20.02 -14.04 -11.86
CA PRO A 180 -21.01 -14.05 -12.92
C PRO A 180 -20.70 -13.02 -14.02
N GLY A 181 -19.87 -12.02 -13.71
CA GLY A 181 -19.41 -11.02 -14.67
C GLY A 181 -18.40 -11.56 -15.70
N TRP A 182 -17.74 -12.69 -15.43
CA TRP A 182 -16.76 -13.26 -16.35
C TRP A 182 -17.44 -14.06 -17.46
N ILE A 183 -17.48 -13.50 -18.66
CA ILE A 183 -17.88 -14.20 -19.87
C ILE A 183 -16.72 -15.10 -20.32
N ARG A 184 -16.89 -16.41 -20.16
CA ARG A 184 -15.82 -17.41 -20.41
C ARG A 184 -15.74 -17.88 -21.86
N THR A 185 -16.73 -17.56 -22.68
CA THR A 185 -16.82 -18.05 -24.06
C THR A 185 -16.55 -16.91 -25.03
N TYR A 186 -15.53 -17.09 -25.86
CA TYR A 186 -15.07 -16.10 -26.84
C TYR A 186 -15.17 -16.66 -28.25
N THR A 187 -15.33 -15.77 -29.24
CA THR A 187 -15.24 -16.13 -30.66
C THR A 187 -13.92 -15.62 -31.19
N ILE A 188 -13.02 -16.54 -31.57
CA ILE A 188 -11.66 -16.26 -32.05
C ILE A 188 -11.47 -17.07 -33.34
N ASP A 189 -11.01 -16.44 -34.42
CA ASP A 189 -10.87 -17.09 -35.75
C ASP A 189 -12.14 -17.81 -36.23
N ASN A 190 -13.32 -17.20 -35.98
CA ASN A 190 -14.64 -17.79 -36.25
C ASN A 190 -14.92 -19.10 -35.49
N GLN A 191 -14.13 -19.44 -34.47
CA GLN A 191 -14.34 -20.58 -33.59
C GLN A 191 -14.76 -20.11 -32.20
N GLN A 192 -15.73 -20.81 -31.62
CA GLN A 192 -16.16 -20.56 -30.25
C GLN A 192 -15.27 -21.38 -29.29
N VAL A 193 -14.57 -20.69 -28.39
CA VAL A 193 -13.71 -21.31 -27.37
C VAL A 193 -14.19 -20.94 -25.99
N THR A 194 -14.10 -21.89 -25.04
CA THR A 194 -14.48 -21.67 -23.64
C THR A 194 -13.26 -21.77 -22.76
N PHE A 195 -12.98 -20.70 -22.02
CA PHE A 195 -11.84 -20.62 -21.12
C PHE A 195 -12.15 -21.32 -19.80
N LYS A 196 -11.22 -22.19 -19.39
CA LYS A 196 -11.19 -22.83 -18.07
C LYS A 196 -10.59 -21.88 -17.03
N ALA A 197 -9.57 -21.11 -17.39
CA ALA A 197 -8.97 -20.07 -16.54
C ALA A 197 -8.83 -18.76 -17.35
N PRO A 198 -8.77 -17.59 -16.68
CA PRO A 198 -8.44 -16.33 -17.35
C PRO A 198 -7.13 -16.43 -18.12
N TYR A 199 -7.08 -15.80 -19.27
CA TYR A 199 -5.87 -15.70 -20.09
C TYR A 199 -4.72 -15.04 -19.35
N PHE A 200 -5.02 -14.08 -18.46
CA PHE A 200 -4.02 -13.43 -17.61
C PHE A 200 -3.38 -14.36 -16.57
N CYS A 201 -3.92 -15.56 -16.35
CA CYS A 201 -3.28 -16.60 -15.55
C CYS A 201 -2.27 -17.44 -16.36
N CYS A 202 -2.18 -17.24 -17.67
CA CYS A 202 -1.21 -17.94 -18.52
C CYS A 202 0.22 -17.45 -18.27
N LYS A 203 1.19 -18.34 -18.49
CA LYS A 203 2.61 -17.98 -18.44
C LYS A 203 3.03 -17.30 -19.73
N ASN A 204 3.99 -16.39 -19.64
CA ASN A 204 4.62 -15.70 -20.78
C ASN A 204 3.65 -14.85 -21.64
N VAL A 205 2.56 -14.37 -21.05
CA VAL A 205 1.68 -13.38 -21.69
C VAL A 205 2.49 -12.10 -21.95
N GLY A 206 2.78 -11.78 -23.22
CA GLY A 206 3.45 -10.53 -23.61
C GLY A 206 4.93 -10.59 -24.00
N THR A 207 5.51 -11.75 -24.32
CA THR A 207 6.86 -11.80 -24.93
C THR A 207 6.89 -11.37 -26.41
N GLU A 208 5.72 -11.19 -27.05
CA GLU A 208 5.55 -10.50 -28.32
C GLU A 208 4.55 -9.35 -28.11
N THR A 209 5.05 -8.11 -28.07
CA THR A 209 4.37 -6.78 -28.09
C THR A 209 2.89 -6.69 -27.68
N PRO A 210 2.50 -5.77 -26.76
CA PRO A 210 1.11 -5.51 -26.41
C PRO A 210 0.42 -4.83 -27.59
N VAL A 211 -0.27 -5.61 -28.42
CA VAL A 211 -1.10 -5.07 -29.50
C VAL A 211 -2.54 -5.26 -29.07
N VAL A 212 -3.02 -4.26 -28.33
CA VAL A 212 -4.41 -3.83 -28.29
C VAL A 212 -4.75 -3.31 -29.69
N ASP A 213 -4.88 -4.21 -30.65
CA ASP A 213 -5.50 -3.91 -31.93
C ASP A 213 -6.55 -4.98 -32.18
N SER A 214 -7.81 -4.57 -32.01
CA SER A 214 -8.98 -5.22 -32.59
C SER A 214 -9.26 -6.69 -32.18
N GLY A 215 -8.87 -7.08 -30.97
CA GLY A 215 -9.25 -8.36 -30.35
C GLY A 215 -8.25 -8.80 -29.29
N LEU A 216 -8.73 -9.14 -28.09
CA LEU A 216 -7.88 -9.61 -26.98
C LEU A 216 -7.09 -10.88 -27.33
N PHE A 217 -7.50 -11.60 -28.37
CA PHE A 217 -6.92 -12.86 -28.81
C PHE A 217 -6.74 -12.85 -30.34
N LYS A 218 -5.51 -13.00 -30.83
CA LYS A 218 -5.19 -13.00 -32.27
C LYS A 218 -5.28 -14.37 -32.93
N SER A 219 -5.22 -15.45 -32.15
CA SER A 219 -5.41 -16.80 -32.66
C SER A 219 -5.85 -17.78 -31.58
N VAL A 220 -6.59 -18.82 -31.97
CA VAL A 220 -7.01 -19.90 -31.04
C VAL A 220 -5.81 -20.60 -30.40
N ASN A 221 -4.72 -20.82 -31.16
CA ASN A 221 -3.49 -21.46 -30.68
C ASN A 221 -2.82 -20.68 -29.54
N GLN A 222 -2.94 -19.34 -29.51
CA GLN A 222 -2.39 -18.53 -28.43
C GLN A 222 -3.20 -18.61 -27.14
N THR A 223 -4.43 -19.14 -27.19
CA THR A 223 -5.34 -19.25 -26.03
C THR A 223 -5.39 -20.63 -25.41
N GLU A 224 -4.54 -21.56 -25.87
CA GLU A 224 -4.51 -22.95 -25.40
C GLU A 224 -4.33 -23.04 -23.88
N CYS A 225 -3.49 -22.19 -23.29
CA CYS A 225 -3.28 -22.13 -21.84
C CYS A 225 -4.53 -21.75 -21.03
N ALA A 226 -5.47 -21.02 -21.63
CA ALA A 226 -6.72 -20.62 -20.99
C ALA A 226 -7.82 -21.68 -21.20
N THR A 227 -7.83 -22.36 -22.36
CA THR A 227 -8.80 -23.42 -22.68
C THR A 227 -8.42 -24.78 -22.09
N ASP A 228 -7.12 -25.09 -22.01
CA ASP A 228 -6.57 -26.31 -21.42
C ASP A 228 -5.31 -26.00 -20.58
N PRO A 229 -5.51 -25.45 -19.37
CA PRO A 229 -4.41 -25.06 -18.50
C PRO A 229 -3.66 -26.27 -17.96
N THR A 230 -2.34 -26.26 -18.12
CA THR A 230 -1.40 -27.20 -17.53
C THR A 230 -0.40 -26.45 -16.64
N PRO A 231 0.27 -27.11 -15.68
CA PRO A 231 1.27 -26.47 -14.84
C PRO A 231 2.44 -25.84 -15.62
N GLU A 232 2.66 -26.29 -16.86
CA GLU A 232 3.72 -25.79 -17.75
C GLU A 232 3.31 -24.51 -18.46
N ASN A 233 2.03 -24.34 -18.81
CA ASN A 233 1.55 -23.21 -19.63
C ASN A 233 0.78 -22.14 -18.82
N SER A 234 0.37 -22.43 -17.58
CA SER A 234 -0.50 -21.57 -16.77
C SER A 234 -0.21 -21.69 -15.26
N ASN A 235 -0.48 -20.61 -14.53
CA ASN A 235 -0.43 -20.53 -13.08
C ASN A 235 -1.77 -20.87 -12.41
N PHE A 236 -2.71 -21.49 -13.13
CA PHE A 236 -4.10 -21.74 -12.68
C PHE A 236 -4.25 -22.41 -11.29
N LYS A 237 -3.27 -23.19 -10.84
CA LYS A 237 -3.29 -23.86 -9.52
C LYS A 237 -2.73 -23.02 -8.38
N MET A 238 -1.96 -21.98 -8.67
CA MET A 238 -1.33 -21.14 -7.67
C MET A 238 -2.27 -20.00 -7.28
N GLY A 239 -2.80 -20.03 -6.06
CA GLY A 239 -3.66 -18.95 -5.57
C GLY A 239 -2.88 -17.67 -5.26
N CYS A 240 -3.43 -16.51 -5.58
CA CYS A 240 -2.77 -15.22 -5.36
C CYS A 240 -2.58 -14.88 -3.89
N PHE A 241 -3.44 -15.38 -3.00
CA PHE A 241 -3.19 -15.22 -1.56
C PHE A 241 -1.89 -15.93 -1.15
N ASN A 242 -1.69 -17.16 -1.63
CA ASN A 242 -0.49 -17.94 -1.31
C ASN A 242 0.74 -17.31 -1.95
N ALA A 243 0.63 -16.77 -3.17
CA ALA A 243 1.73 -16.06 -3.83
C ALA A 243 2.14 -14.80 -3.05
N LEU A 244 1.15 -14.04 -2.55
CA LEU A 244 1.40 -12.90 -1.66
C LEU A 244 2.03 -13.33 -0.33
N GLU A 245 1.56 -14.42 0.27
CA GLU A 245 2.17 -14.98 1.48
C GLU A 245 3.63 -15.38 1.23
N ASP A 246 3.95 -16.02 0.11
CA ASP A 246 5.31 -16.40 -0.27
C ASP A 246 6.21 -15.17 -0.45
N ILE A 247 5.70 -14.08 -1.05
CA ILE A 247 6.44 -12.81 -1.17
C ILE A 247 6.70 -12.21 0.21
N VAL A 248 5.70 -12.18 1.08
CA VAL A 248 5.85 -11.67 2.45
C VAL A 248 6.87 -12.50 3.22
N MET A 249 6.80 -13.83 3.09
CA MET A 249 7.73 -14.75 3.75
C MET A 249 9.15 -14.64 3.20
N ARG A 250 9.31 -14.35 1.91
CA ARG A 250 10.63 -14.11 1.28
C ARG A 250 11.34 -12.89 1.87
N TYR A 251 10.59 -11.84 2.20
CA TYR A 251 11.15 -10.59 2.74
C TYR A 251 10.86 -10.39 4.24
N ASN A 252 10.40 -11.43 4.94
CA ASN A 252 9.96 -11.32 6.33
C ASN A 252 11.03 -10.76 7.27
N ALA A 253 12.29 -11.15 7.09
CA ALA A 253 13.42 -10.67 7.87
C ALA A 253 13.62 -9.16 7.72
N ILE A 254 13.40 -8.61 6.52
CA ILE A 254 13.49 -7.17 6.27
C ILE A 254 12.34 -6.44 6.97
N TYR A 255 11.10 -6.92 6.81
CA TYR A 255 9.94 -6.31 7.45
C TYR A 255 10.02 -6.32 8.98
N ILE A 256 10.43 -7.45 9.56
CA ILE A 256 10.66 -7.57 11.02
C ILE A 256 11.78 -6.63 11.45
N GLY A 257 12.88 -6.56 10.69
CA GLY A 257 14.01 -5.67 10.98
C GLY A 257 13.61 -4.20 10.99
N VAL A 258 12.85 -3.75 9.99
CA VAL A 258 12.32 -2.37 9.92
C VAL A 258 11.40 -2.09 11.11
N GLY A 259 10.51 -3.01 11.45
CA GLY A 259 9.61 -2.86 12.60
C GLY A 259 10.37 -2.71 13.93
N ILE A 260 11.38 -3.55 14.18
CA ILE A 260 12.22 -3.45 15.37
C ILE A 260 12.99 -2.13 15.40
N ALA A 261 13.57 -1.72 14.27
CA ALA A 261 14.31 -0.47 14.16
C ALA A 261 13.41 0.74 14.46
N LEU A 262 12.17 0.74 13.97
CA LEU A 262 11.17 1.79 14.25
C LEU A 262 10.80 1.84 15.73
N MET A 263 10.50 0.68 16.36
CA MET A 263 10.20 0.62 17.80
C MET A 263 11.36 1.14 18.66
N LEU A 264 12.60 0.76 18.33
CA LEU A 264 13.78 1.26 19.03
C LEU A 264 13.96 2.77 18.84
N LEU A 265 13.76 3.27 17.62
CA LEU A 265 13.85 4.70 17.31
C LEU A 265 12.83 5.50 18.12
N GLU A 266 11.58 5.04 18.22
CA GLU A 266 10.53 5.68 19.03
C GLU A 266 10.90 5.73 20.50
N ILE A 267 11.42 4.62 21.05
CA ILE A 267 11.90 4.56 22.45
C ILE A 267 13.03 5.58 22.66
N PHE A 268 14.03 5.65 21.77
CA PHE A 268 15.10 6.63 21.88
C PHE A 268 14.59 8.07 21.80
N CYS A 269 13.66 8.36 20.88
CA CYS A 269 13.04 9.68 20.76
C CYS A 269 12.32 10.10 22.05
N VAL A 270 11.54 9.19 22.67
CA VAL A 270 10.85 9.46 23.95
C VAL A 270 11.86 9.66 25.08
N ILE A 271 12.91 8.84 25.17
CA ILE A 271 13.95 8.98 26.18
C ILE A 271 14.63 10.36 26.07
N PHE A 272 15.04 10.77 24.87
CA PHE A 272 15.66 12.08 24.66
C PHE A 272 14.69 13.22 24.93
N ALA A 273 13.44 13.11 24.50
CA ALA A 273 12.38 14.07 24.79
C ALA A 273 12.19 14.25 26.31
N CYS A 274 12.10 13.15 27.08
CA CYS A 274 12.00 13.18 28.54
C CYS A 274 13.24 13.82 29.19
N PHE A 275 14.45 13.49 28.74
CA PHE A 275 15.67 14.12 29.26
C PHE A 275 15.70 15.64 29.05
N ILE A 276 15.26 16.10 27.86
CA ILE A 276 15.17 17.53 27.54
C ILE A 276 14.05 18.18 28.36
N CYS A 277 12.88 17.55 28.51
CA CYS A 277 11.79 18.03 29.38
C CYS A 277 12.24 18.22 30.84
N CYS A 278 12.96 17.25 31.40
CA CYS A 278 13.41 17.27 32.79
C CYS A 278 14.53 18.30 33.06
N LYS A 279 15.31 18.67 32.04
CA LYS A 279 16.40 19.66 32.15
C LYS A 279 16.06 21.04 31.57
N GLY A 280 14.97 21.15 30.81
CA GLY A 280 14.48 22.39 30.23
C GLY A 280 14.05 23.38 31.32
N LYS A 281 14.41 24.65 31.15
CA LYS A 281 14.01 25.71 32.06
C LYS A 281 12.48 25.84 32.03
N GLU A 282 11.83 25.94 33.18
CA GLU A 282 10.44 26.39 33.20
C GLU A 282 10.37 27.80 32.59
N PRO A 283 9.38 28.10 31.73
CA PRO A 283 9.11 29.47 31.39
C PRO A 283 8.81 30.18 32.72
N GLN A 284 9.62 31.16 33.08
CA GLN A 284 9.27 32.04 34.18
C GLN A 284 7.90 32.62 33.86
N GLY A 285 6.89 32.22 34.63
CA GLY A 285 5.60 32.87 34.61
C GLY A 285 5.85 34.35 34.83
N LYS A 286 5.64 35.15 33.78
CA LYS A 286 5.36 36.56 33.95
C LYS A 286 3.99 36.63 34.60
N TYR A 287 3.97 36.72 35.92
CA TYR A 287 2.92 37.45 36.60
C TYR A 287 3.01 38.89 36.13
N VAL A 288 2.13 39.30 35.22
CA VAL A 288 1.44 40.60 35.23
C VAL A 288 0.06 40.39 34.64
#